data_AF-A0A5J4LDM3-F1
#
_entry.id   AF-A0A5J4LDM3-F1
#
_cell.length_a   1.000
_cell.length_b   1.000
_cell.length_c   1.000
_cell.angle_alpha   90.00
_cell.angle_beta   90.00
_cell.angle_gamma   90.00
#
_symmetry.space_group_name_H-M   'P 1'
#
loop_
_entity.id
_entity.type
_entity.pdbx_description
1 polymer ?
#
loop_
_entity_poly.entity_id
_entity_poly.type
_entity_poly.pdbx_seq_one_letter_code
_entity_poly.pdbx_strand_id
1 'polypeptide(L)'
;MSDATLTDLYEVTMALSYLQEGMTGPATFSCFVRALPPERGFLVAAGAETVLDFLAGFAVGRDDVEVFAEALRRPARDLAPLLGMRFTGEVRAVPEGRVVLAGEPLLEITAPLPQAQLVESYVLNHLTHQTTVASKCVRCVLAARGRSVVDFSLRRAPGTAAARQVARLGAMTGFAGTSNVAAAHAEDLPAVGTMAHSYVEAFGDEEAAFTAFALCHPGPVTLLVDTYATESGVAAAARVLNALGRGDGSAVRLDSGDLAALAFRARAILDNAGLPQVRIVASGGLDEFAVHDLAQARAPIDVFAVGTRVGVSADAPSLDSAYKLVAYDGRPLMKLSSAKATAPGGKQVFRRPGCHDVIGLADEPVPPGSTPLLETLMRGGRRGAPHGRTEDARRRVAADLAELPASARAIRSPQAVRAKVSKRLAVLTEHVRRRIEREALGGVPASPA
;
A
#
# COMPACT_ATOMS: atom_id res chain seq x y z
N MET A 1 20.93 0.88 -15.51
CA MET A 1 20.05 1.99 -15.91
C MET A 1 19.63 2.71 -14.64
N SER A 2 19.66 4.04 -14.65
CA SER A 2 19.18 4.86 -13.54
C SER A 2 17.65 4.77 -13.44
N ASP A 3 17.10 4.97 -12.24
CA ASP A 3 15.64 5.07 -12.08
C ASP A 3 15.06 6.32 -12.75
N ALA A 4 15.90 7.28 -13.19
CA ALA A 4 15.45 8.46 -13.91
C ALA A 4 14.66 8.14 -15.19
N THR A 5 14.94 6.99 -15.84
CA THR A 5 14.22 6.55 -17.05
C THR A 5 12.92 5.79 -16.73
N LEU A 6 12.58 5.56 -15.45
CA LEU A 6 11.31 4.97 -15.02
C LEU A 6 10.19 6.01 -15.05
N THR A 7 9.91 6.52 -16.23
CA THR A 7 8.94 7.57 -16.49
C THR A 7 8.23 7.33 -17.81
N ASP A 8 7.00 7.84 -17.95
CA ASP A 8 6.29 7.75 -19.21
C ASP A 8 6.92 8.70 -20.24
N LEU A 9 6.94 8.30 -21.52
CA LEU A 9 7.59 9.06 -22.59
C LEU A 9 7.06 10.50 -22.69
N TYR A 10 5.77 10.70 -22.40
CA TYR A 10 5.15 12.02 -22.47
C TYR A 10 5.71 12.99 -21.41
N GLU A 11 6.17 12.50 -20.26
CA GLU A 11 6.80 13.31 -19.21
C GLU A 11 8.08 13.97 -19.73
N VAL A 12 8.89 13.21 -20.47
CA VAL A 12 10.12 13.69 -21.11
C VAL A 12 9.79 14.76 -22.15
N THR A 13 8.77 14.53 -22.98
CA THR A 13 8.38 15.51 -24.01
C THR A 13 7.91 16.84 -23.42
N MET A 14 7.14 16.79 -22.32
CA MET A 14 6.69 18.00 -21.63
C MET A 14 7.84 18.70 -20.92
N ALA A 15 8.72 17.97 -20.24
CA ALA A 15 9.89 18.54 -19.57
C ALA A 15 10.80 19.29 -20.56
N LEU A 16 11.07 18.71 -21.74
CA LEU A 16 11.83 19.38 -22.80
C LEU A 16 11.13 20.65 -23.29
N SER A 17 9.81 20.58 -23.52
CA SER A 17 9.03 21.76 -23.93
C SER A 17 9.07 22.86 -22.87
N TYR A 18 8.94 22.52 -21.58
CA TYR A 18 9.02 23.50 -20.50
C TYR A 18 10.40 24.14 -20.41
N LEU A 19 11.47 23.36 -20.58
CA LEU A 19 12.83 23.90 -20.59
C LEU A 19 13.06 24.85 -21.79
N GLN A 20 12.54 24.49 -22.96
CA GLN A 20 12.61 25.33 -24.16
C GLN A 20 11.87 26.66 -23.99
N GLU A 21 10.69 26.63 -23.36
CA GLU A 21 9.87 27.82 -23.07
C GLU A 21 10.33 28.60 -21.83
N GLY A 22 11.43 28.19 -21.17
CA GLY A 22 11.92 28.84 -19.95
C GLY A 22 10.98 28.68 -18.74
N MET A 23 10.07 27.71 -18.76
CA MET A 23 9.08 27.45 -17.72
C MET A 23 9.69 26.64 -16.56
N THR A 24 10.61 27.25 -15.83
CA THR A 24 11.33 26.61 -14.71
C THR A 24 10.87 27.07 -13.32
N GLY A 25 9.75 27.80 -13.25
CA GLY A 25 9.17 28.28 -11.99
C GLY A 25 8.73 27.14 -11.05
N PRO A 26 8.49 27.45 -9.76
CA PRO A 26 8.04 26.46 -8.78
C PRO A 26 6.63 25.95 -9.11
N ALA A 27 6.48 24.64 -9.21
CA ALA A 27 5.22 23.95 -9.45
C ALA A 27 4.88 23.04 -8.27
N THR A 28 3.67 23.17 -7.73
CA THR A 28 3.15 22.25 -6.72
C THR A 28 2.21 21.26 -7.37
N PHE A 29 2.56 19.98 -7.27
CA PHE A 29 1.70 18.86 -7.64
C PHE A 29 1.20 18.13 -6.40
N SER A 30 -0.03 17.63 -6.47
CA SER A 30 -0.69 16.91 -5.39
C SER A 30 -1.10 15.51 -5.85
N CYS A 31 -0.67 14.51 -5.10
CA CYS A 31 -1.01 13.10 -5.29
C CYS A 31 -2.10 12.70 -4.29
N PHE A 32 -3.26 12.26 -4.78
CA PHE A 32 -4.41 11.88 -3.95
C PHE A 32 -5.24 10.79 -4.60
N VAL A 33 -6.12 10.14 -3.83
CA VAL A 33 -7.10 9.17 -4.34
C VAL A 33 -8.47 9.82 -4.41
N ARG A 34 -9.12 9.78 -5.57
CA ARG A 34 -10.39 10.51 -5.81
C ARG A 34 -11.57 9.90 -5.09
N ALA A 35 -11.69 8.58 -5.17
CA ALA A 35 -12.77 7.81 -4.60
C ALA A 35 -12.22 6.53 -3.98
N LEU A 36 -12.83 6.11 -2.87
CA LEU A 36 -12.51 4.82 -2.27
C LEU A 36 -13.14 3.69 -3.08
N PRO A 37 -12.48 2.52 -3.18
CA PRO A 37 -13.13 1.32 -3.67
C PRO A 37 -14.41 1.02 -2.86
N PRO A 38 -15.47 0.46 -3.48
CA PRO A 38 -16.75 0.25 -2.81
C PRO A 38 -16.66 -0.55 -1.51
N GLU A 39 -15.74 -1.51 -1.46
CA GLU A 39 -15.51 -2.39 -0.31
C GLU A 39 -14.54 -1.80 0.73
N ARG A 40 -14.21 -0.51 0.67
CA ARG A 40 -13.24 0.12 1.59
C ARG A 40 -13.79 1.41 2.21
N GLY A 41 -13.81 1.46 3.54
CA GLY A 41 -14.25 2.66 4.29
C GLY A 41 -13.15 3.71 4.51
N PHE A 42 -11.89 3.34 4.28
CA PHE A 42 -10.71 4.19 4.43
C PHE A 42 -9.52 3.59 3.66
N LEU A 43 -8.41 4.32 3.60
CA LEU A 43 -7.12 3.83 3.10
C LEU A 43 -6.02 4.06 4.15
N VAL A 44 -4.86 3.46 3.94
CA VAL A 44 -3.65 3.65 4.76
C VAL A 44 -2.53 4.19 3.89
N ALA A 45 -1.98 5.35 4.25
CA ALA A 45 -0.89 5.99 3.53
C ALA A 45 0.37 5.11 3.56
N ALA A 46 0.93 4.85 2.39
CA ALA A 46 2.18 4.12 2.22
C ALA A 46 2.86 4.44 0.88
N GLY A 47 4.17 4.25 0.82
CA GLY A 47 5.02 4.48 -0.35
C GLY A 47 5.75 5.82 -0.36
N ALA A 48 5.48 6.69 0.61
CA ALA A 48 6.15 7.99 0.73
C ALA A 48 7.66 7.81 0.93
N GLU A 49 8.08 6.82 1.71
CA GLU A 49 9.51 6.60 1.96
C GLU A 49 10.25 6.14 0.70
N THR A 50 9.64 5.25 -0.09
CA THR A 50 10.18 4.82 -1.39
C THR A 50 10.31 5.99 -2.37
N VAL A 51 9.31 6.88 -2.40
CA VAL A 51 9.37 8.10 -3.23
C VAL A 51 10.49 9.02 -2.76
N LEU A 52 10.70 9.18 -1.46
CA LEU A 52 11.78 10.00 -0.91
C LEU A 52 13.17 9.44 -1.24
N ASP A 53 13.35 8.12 -1.22
CA ASP A 53 14.60 7.47 -1.66
C ASP A 53 14.91 7.77 -3.13
N PHE A 54 13.91 7.57 -4.00
CA PHE A 54 14.03 7.86 -5.43
C PHE A 54 14.39 9.33 -5.69
N LEU A 55 13.67 10.27 -5.08
CA LEU A 55 13.89 11.70 -5.28
C LEU A 55 15.25 12.16 -4.75
N ALA A 56 15.73 11.59 -3.64
CA ALA A 56 17.05 11.92 -3.08
C ALA A 56 18.20 11.47 -4.01
N GLY A 57 18.02 10.36 -4.72
CA GLY A 57 18.97 9.83 -5.70
C GLY A 57 18.76 10.36 -7.12
N PHE A 58 17.67 11.10 -7.39
CA PHE A 58 17.26 11.46 -8.74
C PHE A 58 18.28 12.37 -9.42
N ALA A 59 18.85 11.86 -10.51
CA ALA A 59 19.70 12.60 -11.42
C ALA A 59 19.59 12.05 -12.83
N VAL A 60 19.53 12.93 -13.83
CA VAL A 60 19.60 12.56 -15.24
C VAL A 60 21.06 12.56 -15.69
N GLY A 61 21.61 11.37 -15.91
CA GLY A 61 22.97 11.16 -16.40
C GLY A 61 23.08 11.18 -17.93
N ARG A 62 24.30 10.99 -18.44
CA ARG A 62 24.54 10.91 -19.89
C ARG A 62 23.86 9.69 -20.50
N ASP A 63 23.95 8.53 -19.86
CA ASP A 63 23.31 7.30 -20.35
C ASP A 63 21.79 7.44 -20.41
N ASP A 64 21.18 8.13 -19.44
CA ASP A 64 19.72 8.37 -19.42
C ASP A 64 19.29 9.27 -20.58
N VAL A 65 20.09 10.28 -20.93
CA VAL A 65 19.86 11.14 -22.10
C VAL A 65 19.88 10.32 -23.39
N GLU A 66 20.83 9.39 -23.55
CA GLU A 66 20.88 8.50 -24.71
C GLU A 66 19.64 7.60 -24.78
N VAL A 67 19.21 7.02 -23.65
CA VAL A 67 17.99 6.19 -23.57
C VAL A 67 16.75 6.99 -23.95
N PHE A 68 16.60 8.21 -23.44
CA PHE A 68 15.48 9.07 -23.81
C PHE A 68 15.53 9.48 -25.28
N ALA A 69 16.72 9.72 -25.83
CA ALA A 69 16.91 10.12 -27.22
C ALA A 69 16.50 8.98 -28.17
N GLU A 70 16.90 7.75 -27.84
CA GLU A 70 16.48 6.54 -28.54
C GLU A 70 14.96 6.37 -28.50
N ALA A 71 14.35 6.47 -27.31
CA ALA A 71 12.91 6.33 -27.13
C ALA A 71 12.11 7.39 -27.92
N LEU A 72 12.61 8.63 -27.97
CA LEU A 72 12.03 9.72 -28.75
C LEU A 72 12.39 9.69 -30.24
N ARG A 73 13.31 8.83 -30.66
CA ARG A 73 13.89 8.78 -32.02
C ARG A 73 14.48 10.13 -32.45
N ARG A 74 15.24 10.75 -31.56
CA ARG A 74 15.89 12.06 -31.78
C ARG A 74 17.39 11.99 -31.52
N PRO A 75 18.20 12.90 -32.09
CA PRO A 75 19.60 13.03 -31.70
C PRO A 75 19.75 13.37 -30.21
N ALA A 76 20.68 12.74 -29.50
CA ALA A 76 20.90 12.97 -28.06
C ALA A 76 21.19 14.44 -27.69
N ARG A 77 21.81 15.21 -28.60
CA ARG A 77 22.02 16.67 -28.43
C ARG A 77 20.72 17.44 -28.20
N ASP A 78 19.59 16.97 -28.71
CA ASP A 78 18.28 17.62 -28.56
C ASP A 78 17.75 17.47 -27.12
N LEU A 79 18.30 16.53 -26.36
CA LEU A 79 17.95 16.23 -24.98
C LEU A 79 19.00 16.73 -23.98
N ALA A 80 20.05 17.41 -24.48
CA ALA A 80 21.07 18.04 -23.65
C ALA A 80 20.52 18.91 -22.51
N PRO A 81 19.36 19.63 -22.65
CA PRO A 81 18.78 20.37 -21.53
C PRO A 81 18.39 19.53 -20.30
N LEU A 82 18.19 18.22 -20.45
CA LEU A 82 17.89 17.32 -19.31
C LEU A 82 19.16 16.88 -18.57
N LEU A 83 20.33 16.93 -19.22
CA LEU A 83 21.58 16.43 -18.67
C LEU A 83 21.94 17.16 -17.37
N GLY A 84 22.19 16.42 -16.31
CA GLY A 84 22.56 16.97 -15.00
C GLY A 84 21.36 17.50 -14.20
N MET A 85 20.13 17.35 -14.69
CA MET A 85 18.93 17.63 -13.89
C MET A 85 18.95 16.78 -12.62
N ARG A 86 18.71 17.42 -11.48
CA ARG A 86 18.57 16.78 -10.16
C ARG A 86 17.28 17.27 -9.52
N PHE A 87 16.71 16.46 -8.64
CA PHE A 87 15.56 16.90 -7.86
C PHE A 87 16.04 17.85 -6.75
N THR A 88 15.53 19.08 -6.74
CA THR A 88 15.89 20.12 -5.76
C THR A 88 14.67 20.64 -5.00
N GLY A 89 13.55 19.93 -5.08
CA GLY A 89 12.27 20.36 -4.54
C GLY A 89 12.06 20.05 -3.06
N GLU A 90 10.84 20.35 -2.63
CA GLU A 90 10.27 20.00 -1.34
C GLU A 90 9.20 18.91 -1.51
N VAL A 91 9.13 17.99 -0.54
CA VAL A 91 8.09 16.97 -0.45
C VAL A 91 7.39 17.09 0.88
N ARG A 92 6.07 17.25 0.85
CA ARG A 92 5.20 17.14 2.02
C ARG A 92 4.33 15.92 1.86
N ALA A 93 4.29 15.02 2.84
CA ALA A 93 3.52 13.79 2.72
C ALA A 93 2.86 13.42 4.03
N VAL A 94 1.79 12.64 3.94
CA VAL A 94 1.22 11.97 5.10
C VAL A 94 2.19 10.86 5.52
N PRO A 95 2.65 10.83 6.78
CA PRO A 95 3.53 9.77 7.26
C PRO A 95 2.91 8.38 7.07
N GLU A 96 3.75 7.40 6.72
CA GLU A 96 3.28 6.04 6.49
C GLU A 96 2.60 5.44 7.74
N GLY A 97 1.55 4.67 7.49
CA GLY A 97 0.72 4.06 8.52
C GLY A 97 -0.43 4.92 9.02
N ARG A 98 -0.56 6.17 8.58
CA ARG A 98 -1.77 6.97 8.86
C ARG A 98 -2.94 6.52 8.01
N VAL A 99 -4.14 6.56 8.59
CA VAL A 99 -5.39 6.50 7.82
C VAL A 99 -5.48 7.73 6.94
N VAL A 100 -6.01 7.57 5.72
CA VAL A 100 -6.28 8.66 4.77
C VAL A 100 -7.62 8.41 4.07
N LEU A 101 -8.31 9.50 3.74
CA LEU A 101 -9.64 9.49 3.13
C LEU A 101 -9.60 9.91 1.66
N ALA A 102 -10.70 9.69 0.95
CA ALA A 102 -10.83 10.14 -0.43
C ALA A 102 -10.70 11.67 -0.53
N GLY A 103 -9.92 12.12 -1.52
CA GLY A 103 -9.64 13.52 -1.82
C GLY A 103 -8.47 14.11 -1.04
N GLU A 104 -8.01 13.45 0.02
CA GLU A 104 -6.87 13.92 0.80
C GLU A 104 -5.55 13.72 0.05
N PRO A 105 -4.65 14.73 0.05
CA PRO A 105 -3.32 14.55 -0.50
C PRO A 105 -2.55 13.52 0.34
N LEU A 106 -2.09 12.45 -0.33
CA LEU A 106 -1.11 11.51 0.20
C LEU A 106 0.27 12.17 0.27
N LEU A 107 0.59 12.94 -0.77
CA LEU A 107 1.88 13.60 -0.98
C LEU A 107 1.70 14.83 -1.87
N GLU A 108 2.46 15.90 -1.60
CA GLU A 108 2.63 17.06 -2.45
C GLU A 108 4.11 17.32 -2.73
N ILE A 109 4.44 17.54 -4.01
CA ILE A 109 5.78 17.89 -4.49
C ILE A 109 5.76 19.34 -4.93
N THR A 110 6.70 20.15 -4.42
CA THR A 110 6.97 21.49 -4.92
C THR A 110 8.39 21.58 -5.44
N ALA A 111 8.58 21.72 -6.76
CA ALA A 111 9.90 21.80 -7.41
C ALA A 111 9.82 22.64 -8.70
N PRO A 112 10.94 23.01 -9.33
CA PRO A 112 10.92 23.52 -10.71
C PRO A 112 10.07 22.62 -11.61
N LEU A 113 9.19 23.22 -12.42
CA LEU A 113 8.17 22.49 -13.19
C LEU A 113 8.70 21.26 -13.96
N PRO A 114 9.82 21.32 -14.71
CA PRO A 114 10.34 20.15 -15.41
C PRO A 114 10.70 18.99 -14.47
N GLN A 115 11.23 19.29 -13.27
CA GLN A 115 11.57 18.28 -12.27
C GLN A 115 10.30 17.65 -11.67
N ALA A 116 9.33 18.48 -11.28
CA ALA A 116 8.09 18.02 -10.67
C ALA A 116 7.22 17.20 -11.65
N GLN A 117 7.36 17.46 -12.95
CA GLN A 117 6.69 16.72 -14.02
C GLN A 117 7.36 15.36 -14.24
N LEU A 118 8.69 15.32 -14.42
CA LEU A 118 9.40 14.10 -14.83
C LEU A 118 9.29 12.93 -13.84
N VAL A 119 9.00 13.22 -12.58
CA VAL A 119 8.88 12.23 -11.50
C VAL A 119 7.45 11.67 -11.33
N GLU A 120 6.45 12.19 -12.06
CA GLU A 120 5.03 11.86 -11.88
C GLU A 120 4.76 10.34 -11.95
N SER A 121 5.23 9.65 -12.99
CA SER A 121 4.98 8.22 -13.20
C SER A 121 5.50 7.36 -12.05
N TYR A 122 6.73 7.60 -11.58
CA TYR A 122 7.32 6.87 -10.45
C TYR A 122 6.52 7.10 -9.16
N VAL A 123 6.20 8.37 -8.88
CA VAL A 123 5.44 8.77 -7.69
C VAL A 123 4.07 8.09 -7.67
N LEU A 124 3.34 8.15 -8.79
CA LEU A 124 2.03 7.51 -8.91
C LEU A 124 2.12 6.00 -8.77
N ASN A 125 3.08 5.36 -9.43
CA ASN A 125 3.23 3.91 -9.40
C ASN A 125 3.39 3.40 -7.95
N HIS A 126 4.36 3.96 -7.22
CA HIS A 126 4.68 3.49 -5.87
C HIS A 126 3.64 3.89 -4.82
N LEU A 127 3.17 5.14 -4.80
CA LEU A 127 2.16 5.55 -3.82
C LEU A 127 0.84 4.82 -4.01
N THR A 128 0.41 4.65 -5.26
CA THR A 128 -0.86 3.97 -5.56
C THR A 128 -0.78 2.51 -5.15
N HIS A 129 0.24 1.78 -5.58
CA HIS A 129 0.37 0.37 -5.25
C HIS A 129 0.51 0.15 -3.74
N GLN A 130 1.41 0.88 -3.07
CA GLN A 130 1.66 0.64 -1.65
C GLN A 130 0.47 1.05 -0.78
N THR A 131 -0.21 2.16 -1.07
CA THR A 131 -1.45 2.55 -0.37
C THR A 131 -2.56 1.51 -0.58
N THR A 132 -2.66 0.95 -1.80
CA THR A 132 -3.63 -0.12 -2.13
C THR A 132 -3.40 -1.36 -1.28
N VAL A 133 -2.16 -1.85 -1.25
CA VAL A 133 -1.78 -3.09 -0.54
C VAL A 133 -1.82 -2.90 0.97
N ALA A 134 -1.32 -1.77 1.51
CA ALA A 134 -1.39 -1.48 2.94
C ALA A 134 -2.85 -1.51 3.45
N SER A 135 -3.75 -0.89 2.69
CA SER A 135 -5.18 -0.88 3.02
C SER A 135 -5.78 -2.29 3.00
N LYS A 136 -5.36 -3.14 2.05
CA LYS A 136 -5.76 -4.55 1.97
C LYS A 136 -5.25 -5.35 3.18
N CYS A 137 -3.99 -5.19 3.55
CA CYS A 137 -3.40 -5.88 4.70
C CYS A 137 -4.12 -5.50 6.01
N VAL A 138 -4.39 -4.22 6.25
CA VAL A 138 -5.16 -3.79 7.44
C VAL A 138 -6.53 -4.45 7.49
N ARG A 139 -7.23 -4.56 6.35
CA ARG A 139 -8.53 -5.24 6.31
C ARG A 139 -8.43 -6.71 6.71
N CYS A 140 -7.39 -7.42 6.30
CA CYS A 140 -7.15 -8.80 6.75
C CYS A 140 -6.89 -8.87 8.27
N VAL A 141 -6.13 -7.94 8.83
CA VAL A 141 -5.87 -7.86 10.29
C VAL A 141 -7.16 -7.59 11.07
N LEU A 142 -7.98 -6.65 10.60
CA LEU A 142 -9.30 -6.37 11.20
C LEU A 142 -10.22 -7.59 11.13
N ALA A 143 -10.24 -8.28 9.99
CA ALA A 143 -11.04 -9.49 9.79
C ALA A 143 -10.63 -10.63 10.72
N ALA A 144 -9.33 -10.75 11.04
CA ALA A 144 -8.78 -11.80 11.88
C ALA A 144 -9.11 -11.67 13.37
N ARG A 145 -9.68 -10.54 13.82
CA ARG A 145 -10.17 -10.33 15.21
C ARG A 145 -9.14 -10.69 16.29
N GLY A 146 -7.91 -10.24 16.11
CA GLY A 146 -6.80 -10.46 17.05
C GLY A 146 -6.02 -11.76 16.83
N ARG A 147 -6.45 -12.63 15.91
CA ARG A 147 -5.66 -13.79 15.46
C ARG A 147 -4.55 -13.33 14.52
N SER A 148 -3.47 -14.12 14.46
CA SER A 148 -2.30 -13.75 13.65
C SER A 148 -2.60 -13.85 12.17
N VAL A 149 -2.05 -12.92 11.37
CA VAL A 149 -2.08 -12.96 9.90
C VAL A 149 -0.65 -12.98 9.38
N VAL A 150 -0.35 -13.85 8.42
CA VAL A 150 1.00 -13.97 7.82
C VAL A 150 0.95 -13.90 6.30
N ASP A 151 2.01 -13.37 5.69
CA ASP A 151 2.13 -13.14 4.26
C ASP A 151 2.72 -14.33 3.50
N PHE A 152 1.89 -15.01 2.70
CA PHE A 152 2.24 -16.08 1.75
C PHE A 152 2.10 -15.63 0.28
N SER A 153 2.18 -14.32 0.00
CA SER A 153 1.85 -13.75 -1.30
C SER A 153 2.96 -13.80 -2.36
N LEU A 154 4.23 -14.02 -1.96
CA LEU A 154 5.42 -13.90 -2.82
C LEU A 154 5.24 -14.50 -4.21
N ARG A 155 4.72 -15.73 -4.30
CA ARG A 155 4.63 -16.48 -5.56
C ARG A 155 3.54 -15.98 -6.52
N ARG A 156 2.71 -15.01 -6.12
CA ARG A 156 1.59 -14.47 -6.92
C ARG A 156 1.53 -12.94 -6.98
N ALA A 157 2.26 -12.23 -6.13
CA ALA A 157 2.40 -10.78 -6.26
C ALA A 157 2.96 -10.42 -7.65
N PRO A 158 2.58 -9.27 -8.22
CA PRO A 158 2.93 -8.88 -9.59
C PRO A 158 4.41 -8.47 -9.70
N GLY A 159 5.30 -9.45 -9.74
CA GLY A 159 6.75 -9.27 -9.78
C GLY A 159 7.39 -9.27 -8.39
N THR A 160 8.71 -9.46 -8.36
CA THR A 160 9.49 -9.64 -7.13
C THR A 160 9.61 -8.35 -6.31
N ALA A 161 9.60 -7.18 -6.96
CA ALA A 161 9.57 -5.89 -6.27
C ALA A 161 8.26 -5.70 -5.50
N ALA A 162 7.11 -5.95 -6.14
CA ALA A 162 5.81 -5.90 -5.48
C ALA A 162 5.72 -6.92 -4.33
N ALA A 163 6.25 -8.13 -4.51
CA ALA A 163 6.30 -9.14 -3.44
C ALA A 163 7.09 -8.70 -2.20
N ARG A 164 8.20 -7.97 -2.37
CA ARG A 164 8.95 -7.40 -1.25
C ARG A 164 8.16 -6.29 -0.56
N GLN A 165 7.49 -5.45 -1.35
CA GLN A 165 6.62 -4.39 -0.81
C GLN A 165 5.47 -4.98 0.00
N VAL A 166 4.80 -6.05 -0.46
CA VAL A 166 3.71 -6.69 0.30
C VAL A 166 4.18 -7.16 1.68
N ALA A 167 5.37 -7.77 1.77
CA ALA A 167 5.94 -8.21 3.05
C ALA A 167 6.17 -7.02 4.02
N ARG A 168 6.80 -5.95 3.54
CA ARG A 168 7.02 -4.71 4.31
C ARG A 168 5.70 -4.08 4.77
N LEU A 169 4.73 -3.94 3.86
CA LEU A 169 3.43 -3.32 4.13
C LEU A 169 2.58 -4.19 5.05
N GLY A 170 2.65 -5.52 4.93
CA GLY A 170 2.07 -6.46 5.87
C GLY A 170 2.63 -6.21 7.28
N ALA A 171 3.95 -6.16 7.43
CA ALA A 171 4.57 -5.87 8.73
C ALA A 171 4.13 -4.50 9.28
N MET A 172 4.13 -3.45 8.45
CA MET A 172 3.68 -2.11 8.82
C MET A 172 2.24 -2.11 9.35
N THR A 173 1.38 -2.98 8.83
CA THR A 173 -0.06 -2.98 9.09
C THR A 173 -0.52 -4.02 10.11
N GLY A 174 0.40 -4.88 10.59
CA GLY A 174 0.16 -5.81 11.69
C GLY A 174 0.24 -7.30 11.33
N PHE A 175 0.76 -7.67 10.16
CA PHE A 175 1.08 -9.08 9.88
C PHE A 175 2.23 -9.53 10.79
N ALA A 176 2.12 -10.76 11.27
CA ALA A 176 3.05 -11.36 12.21
C ALA A 176 4.33 -11.89 11.55
N GLY A 177 4.36 -12.02 10.22
CA GLY A 177 5.53 -12.48 9.48
C GLY A 177 5.26 -12.70 8.00
N THR A 178 6.29 -13.09 7.26
CA THR A 178 6.25 -13.33 5.82
C THR A 178 7.01 -14.60 5.43
N SER A 179 6.55 -15.26 4.37
CA SER A 179 7.29 -16.35 3.71
C SER A 179 8.40 -15.86 2.78
N ASN A 180 8.47 -14.55 2.51
CA ASN A 180 9.47 -13.97 1.64
C ASN A 180 10.82 -13.83 2.36
N VAL A 181 11.69 -14.83 2.25
CA VAL A 181 13.00 -14.87 2.91
C VAL A 181 13.84 -13.62 2.65
N ALA A 182 13.87 -13.13 1.41
CA ALA A 182 14.64 -11.95 1.06
C ALA A 182 14.10 -10.68 1.74
N ALA A 183 12.78 -10.52 1.80
CA ALA A 183 12.16 -9.39 2.50
C ALA A 183 12.31 -9.54 4.02
N ALA A 184 12.15 -10.75 4.56
CA ALA A 184 12.34 -11.03 5.98
C ALA A 184 13.74 -10.62 6.46
N HIS A 185 14.77 -10.95 5.68
CA HIS A 185 16.14 -10.53 5.98
C HIS A 185 16.34 -9.01 5.81
N ALA A 186 15.89 -8.42 4.70
CA ALA A 186 16.14 -7.01 4.40
C ALA A 186 15.41 -6.04 5.35
N GLU A 187 14.24 -6.43 5.83
CA GLU A 187 13.34 -5.59 6.65
C GLU A 187 13.30 -6.04 8.13
N ASP A 188 14.16 -6.98 8.52
CA ASP A 188 14.21 -7.58 9.87
C ASP A 188 12.82 -8.09 10.34
N LEU A 189 12.15 -8.86 9.48
CA LEU A 189 10.81 -9.41 9.75
C LEU A 189 10.88 -10.88 10.16
N PRO A 190 9.94 -11.35 10.98
CA PRO A 190 9.80 -12.78 11.24
C PRO A 190 9.55 -13.56 9.94
N ALA A 191 10.48 -14.44 9.59
CA ALA A 191 10.30 -15.40 8.51
C ALA A 191 9.35 -16.52 8.99
N VAL A 192 8.30 -16.79 8.21
CA VAL A 192 7.30 -17.82 8.51
C VAL A 192 7.22 -18.78 7.34
N GLY A 193 7.37 -20.07 7.63
CA GLY A 193 7.32 -21.14 6.65
C GLY A 193 6.82 -22.43 7.27
N THR A 194 6.34 -23.34 6.43
CA THR A 194 5.84 -24.65 6.82
C THR A 194 6.42 -25.71 5.86
N MET A 195 5.59 -26.61 5.35
CA MET A 195 5.87 -27.51 4.24
C MET A 195 4.87 -27.31 3.08
N ALA A 196 5.18 -27.87 1.91
CA ALA A 196 4.31 -27.89 0.73
C ALA A 196 3.86 -29.31 0.40
N HIS A 197 2.77 -29.45 -0.37
CA HIS A 197 2.27 -30.76 -0.81
C HIS A 197 3.36 -31.59 -1.51
N SER A 198 4.18 -30.96 -2.34
CA SER A 198 5.29 -31.63 -3.02
C SER A 198 6.30 -32.32 -2.08
N TYR A 199 6.44 -31.84 -0.84
CA TYR A 199 7.27 -32.51 0.15
C TYR A 199 6.57 -33.79 0.65
N VAL A 200 5.27 -33.73 0.92
CA VAL A 200 4.48 -34.88 1.40
C VAL A 200 4.36 -35.95 0.32
N GLU A 201 4.09 -35.54 -0.93
CA GLU A 201 3.96 -36.42 -2.10
C GLU A 201 5.27 -37.17 -2.44
N ALA A 202 6.42 -36.69 -1.96
CA ALA A 202 7.71 -37.35 -2.15
C ALA A 202 7.92 -38.58 -1.24
N PHE A 203 7.04 -38.81 -0.26
CA PHE A 203 7.07 -39.96 0.65
C PHE A 203 5.93 -40.93 0.34
N GLY A 204 6.04 -42.16 0.86
CA GLY A 204 5.00 -43.18 0.69
C GLY A 204 3.68 -42.85 1.42
N ASP A 205 3.74 -42.07 2.50
CA ASP A 205 2.59 -41.63 3.28
C ASP A 205 2.86 -40.33 4.06
N GLU A 206 1.80 -39.73 4.59
CA GLU A 206 1.85 -38.49 5.38
C GLU A 206 2.64 -38.64 6.69
N GLU A 207 2.57 -39.79 7.34
CA GLU A 207 3.21 -40.01 8.65
C GLU A 207 4.74 -40.05 8.52
N ALA A 208 5.25 -40.72 7.49
CA ALA A 208 6.67 -40.74 7.12
C ALA A 208 7.17 -39.33 6.79
N ALA A 209 6.42 -38.56 5.98
CA ALA A 209 6.77 -37.19 5.64
C ALA A 209 6.82 -36.28 6.89
N PHE A 210 5.80 -36.34 7.74
CA PHE A 210 5.72 -35.54 8.96
C PHE A 210 6.82 -35.90 9.96
N THR A 211 7.11 -37.19 10.12
CA THR A 211 8.20 -37.68 10.98
C THR A 211 9.54 -37.15 10.49
N ALA A 212 9.85 -37.30 9.20
CA ALA A 212 11.08 -36.79 8.60
C ALA A 212 11.21 -35.27 8.75
N PHE A 213 10.11 -34.54 8.49
CA PHE A 213 10.09 -33.08 8.63
C PHE A 213 10.33 -32.65 10.08
N ALA A 214 9.68 -33.30 11.03
CA ALA A 214 9.88 -33.03 12.45
C ALA A 214 11.33 -33.31 12.87
N LEU A 215 11.90 -34.46 12.55
CA LEU A 215 13.28 -34.79 12.95
C LEU A 215 14.34 -33.85 12.36
N CYS A 216 14.08 -33.25 11.20
CA CYS A 216 15.00 -32.31 10.55
C CYS A 216 14.98 -30.89 11.14
N HIS A 217 13.91 -30.49 11.83
CA HIS A 217 13.73 -29.11 12.30
C HIS A 217 13.74 -29.03 13.83
N PRO A 218 14.61 -28.19 14.44
CA PRO A 218 14.76 -28.13 15.90
C PRO A 218 13.59 -27.45 16.62
N GLY A 219 12.92 -26.48 15.97
CA GLY A 219 11.83 -25.69 16.55
C GLY A 219 10.43 -26.21 16.22
N PRO A 220 9.37 -25.65 16.84
CA PRO A 220 8.00 -26.09 16.59
C PRO A 220 7.68 -26.17 15.09
N VAL A 221 6.94 -27.21 14.68
CA VAL A 221 6.70 -27.51 13.27
C VAL A 221 5.26 -27.21 12.89
N THR A 222 5.04 -26.86 11.62
CA THR A 222 3.69 -26.75 11.05
C THR A 222 3.51 -27.78 9.95
N LEU A 223 2.64 -28.76 10.17
CA LEU A 223 2.43 -29.90 9.28
C LEU A 223 1.24 -29.65 8.35
N LEU A 224 1.39 -29.88 7.05
CA LEU A 224 0.33 -29.72 6.05
C LEU A 224 -0.48 -31.01 5.94
N VAL A 225 -1.75 -30.98 6.36
CA VAL A 225 -2.51 -32.19 6.68
C VAL A 225 -3.59 -32.56 5.67
N ASP A 226 -3.71 -31.83 4.57
CA ASP A 226 -4.76 -32.01 3.56
C ASP A 226 -4.20 -32.43 2.19
N THR A 227 -3.12 -33.22 2.17
CA THR A 227 -2.56 -33.72 0.90
C THR A 227 -3.44 -34.79 0.28
N TYR A 228 -3.95 -35.73 1.08
CA TYR A 228 -4.83 -36.79 0.59
C TYR A 228 -6.23 -36.74 1.22
N ALA A 229 -6.31 -36.70 2.55
CA ALA A 229 -7.56 -36.55 3.29
C ALA A 229 -7.30 -35.89 4.65
N THR A 230 -7.98 -34.77 4.91
CA THR A 230 -7.66 -33.89 6.02
C THR A 230 -7.74 -34.55 7.39
N GLU A 231 -8.79 -35.33 7.66
CA GLU A 231 -8.99 -35.93 8.99
C GLU A 231 -7.94 -37.00 9.30
N SER A 232 -7.61 -37.84 8.32
CA SER A 232 -6.52 -38.82 8.47
C SER A 232 -5.16 -38.14 8.58
N GLY A 233 -4.93 -37.05 7.84
CA GLY A 233 -3.70 -36.27 7.92
C GLY A 233 -3.52 -35.58 9.27
N VAL A 234 -4.60 -35.02 9.85
CA VAL A 234 -4.57 -34.46 11.22
C VAL A 234 -4.28 -35.56 12.23
N ALA A 235 -4.90 -36.74 12.09
CA ALA A 235 -4.63 -37.87 12.98
C ALA A 235 -3.17 -38.36 12.87
N ALA A 236 -2.60 -38.39 11.66
CA ALA A 236 -1.19 -38.72 11.44
C ALA A 236 -0.27 -37.68 12.07
N ALA A 237 -0.53 -36.39 11.86
CA ALA A 237 0.20 -35.30 12.51
C ALA A 237 0.15 -35.42 14.04
N ALA A 238 -1.02 -35.71 14.62
CA ALA A 238 -1.18 -35.89 16.06
C ALA A 238 -0.34 -37.07 16.59
N ARG A 239 -0.33 -38.22 15.88
CA ARG A 239 0.52 -39.37 16.24
C ARG A 239 2.00 -39.00 16.24
N VAL A 240 2.49 -38.32 15.20
CA VAL A 240 3.89 -37.89 15.09
C VAL A 240 4.26 -36.91 16.20
N LEU A 241 3.41 -35.90 16.45
CA LEU A 241 3.68 -34.90 17.49
C LEU A 241 3.72 -35.53 18.89
N ASN A 242 2.82 -36.48 19.19
CA ASN A 242 2.84 -37.22 20.44
C ASN A 242 4.07 -38.12 20.57
N ALA A 243 4.39 -38.90 19.54
CA ALA A 243 5.53 -39.83 19.55
C ALA A 243 6.86 -39.10 19.78
N LEU A 244 6.99 -37.87 19.29
CA LEU A 244 8.19 -37.05 19.45
C LEU A 244 8.13 -36.08 20.64
N GLY A 245 6.99 -35.95 21.32
CA GLY A 245 6.79 -34.97 22.40
C GLY A 245 6.89 -33.52 21.92
N ARG A 246 6.35 -33.20 20.75
CA ARG A 246 6.53 -31.90 20.05
C ARG A 246 5.26 -31.09 19.83
N GLY A 247 4.23 -31.29 20.66
CA GLY A 247 2.97 -30.54 20.56
C GLY A 247 3.15 -29.04 20.77
N ASP A 248 4.03 -28.63 21.68
CA ASP A 248 4.15 -27.23 22.12
C ASP A 248 4.66 -26.31 21.00
N GLY A 249 3.89 -25.25 20.72
CA GLY A 249 4.17 -24.27 19.67
C GLY A 249 3.91 -24.75 18.24
N SER A 250 3.74 -26.07 18.03
CA SER A 250 3.51 -26.68 16.73
C SER A 250 2.10 -26.40 16.21
N ALA A 251 1.88 -26.67 14.93
CA ALA A 251 0.61 -26.44 14.28
C ALA A 251 0.31 -27.47 13.19
N VAL A 252 -0.96 -27.55 12.80
CA VAL A 252 -1.40 -28.15 11.54
C VAL A 252 -1.87 -27.06 10.58
N ARG A 253 -1.69 -27.24 9.27
CA ARG A 253 -2.15 -26.31 8.22
C ARG A 253 -3.23 -26.95 7.35
N LEU A 254 -4.34 -26.24 7.22
CA LEU A 254 -5.43 -26.51 6.29
C LEU A 254 -5.32 -25.55 5.09
N ASP A 255 -5.25 -26.06 3.86
CA ASP A 255 -5.07 -25.24 2.64
C ASP A 255 -6.24 -25.36 1.64
N SER A 256 -7.22 -26.22 1.91
CA SER A 256 -8.32 -26.49 0.99
C SER A 256 -9.62 -26.93 1.69
N GLY A 257 -10.71 -27.03 0.91
CA GLY A 257 -12.01 -27.49 1.38
C GLY A 257 -12.82 -26.46 2.16
N ASP A 258 -13.85 -26.92 2.87
CA ASP A 258 -14.60 -26.10 3.84
C ASP A 258 -13.76 -25.91 5.10
N LEU A 259 -12.95 -24.85 5.10
CA LEU A 259 -12.02 -24.53 6.18
C LEU A 259 -12.70 -24.36 7.55
N ALA A 260 -13.95 -23.90 7.59
CA ALA A 260 -14.66 -23.76 8.86
C ALA A 260 -14.96 -25.14 9.45
N ALA A 261 -15.60 -26.00 8.65
CA ALA A 261 -15.97 -27.35 9.07
C ALA A 261 -14.73 -28.21 9.36
N LEU A 262 -13.69 -28.09 8.54
CA LEU A 262 -12.42 -28.81 8.71
C LEU A 262 -11.67 -28.34 9.96
N ALA A 263 -11.67 -27.05 10.28
CA ALA A 263 -11.03 -26.56 11.51
C ALA A 263 -11.69 -27.15 12.77
N PHE A 264 -13.03 -27.22 12.82
CA PHE A 264 -13.72 -27.87 13.95
C PHE A 264 -13.37 -29.36 14.08
N ARG A 265 -13.34 -30.09 12.95
CA ARG A 265 -12.94 -31.51 12.96
C ARG A 265 -11.48 -31.70 13.36
N ALA A 266 -10.58 -30.89 12.82
CA ALA A 266 -9.17 -30.91 13.17
C ALA A 266 -8.96 -30.64 14.67
N ARG A 267 -9.65 -29.64 15.22
CA ARG A 267 -9.60 -29.32 16.65
C ARG A 267 -10.06 -30.51 17.51
N ALA A 268 -11.18 -31.13 17.17
CA ALA A 268 -11.67 -32.30 17.89
C ALA A 268 -10.68 -33.49 17.84
N ILE A 269 -10.06 -33.75 16.69
CA ILE A 269 -9.05 -34.81 16.56
C ILE A 269 -7.83 -34.52 17.43
N LEU A 270 -7.31 -33.29 17.40
CA LEU A 270 -6.15 -32.89 18.21
C LEU A 270 -6.46 -32.95 19.71
N ASP A 271 -7.65 -32.50 20.13
CA ASP A 271 -8.05 -32.51 21.54
C ASP A 271 -8.21 -33.94 22.06
N ASN A 272 -8.84 -34.83 21.28
CA ASN A 272 -8.95 -36.25 21.61
C ASN A 272 -7.58 -36.96 21.67
N ALA A 273 -6.59 -36.44 20.94
CA ALA A 273 -5.22 -36.91 20.99
C ALA A 273 -4.39 -36.27 22.12
N GLY A 274 -4.99 -35.45 22.98
CA GLY A 274 -4.29 -34.79 24.10
C GLY A 274 -3.41 -33.61 23.68
N LEU A 275 -3.69 -32.99 22.52
CA LEU A 275 -2.90 -31.90 21.93
C LEU A 275 -3.68 -30.56 21.82
N PRO A 276 -4.32 -30.06 22.89
CA PRO A 276 -5.11 -28.82 22.83
C PRO A 276 -4.27 -27.58 22.49
N GLN A 277 -2.96 -27.63 22.72
CA GLN A 277 -2.01 -26.55 22.46
C GLN A 277 -1.54 -26.46 21.01
N VAL A 278 -1.71 -27.52 20.20
CA VAL A 278 -1.31 -27.51 18.79
C VAL A 278 -2.22 -26.56 18.03
N ARG A 279 -1.65 -25.57 17.36
CA ARG A 279 -2.40 -24.52 16.65
C ARG A 279 -2.94 -24.99 15.31
N ILE A 280 -3.93 -24.28 14.79
CA ILE A 280 -4.49 -24.47 13.45
C ILE A 280 -4.19 -23.25 12.60
N VAL A 281 -3.48 -23.47 11.49
CA VAL A 281 -3.21 -22.47 10.45
C VAL A 281 -4.16 -22.72 9.28
N ALA A 282 -4.85 -21.69 8.80
CA ALA A 282 -5.63 -21.77 7.57
C ALA A 282 -4.97 -20.96 6.45
N SER A 283 -4.85 -21.55 5.28
CA SER A 283 -4.46 -20.93 4.01
C SER A 283 -5.46 -21.34 2.91
N GLY A 284 -5.11 -21.18 1.63
CA GLY A 284 -6.02 -21.54 0.53
C GLY A 284 -6.90 -20.39 0.06
N GLY A 285 -6.32 -19.44 -0.68
CA GLY A 285 -7.11 -18.41 -1.37
C GLY A 285 -7.82 -17.39 -0.48
N LEU A 286 -7.41 -17.27 0.79
CA LEU A 286 -7.99 -16.36 1.77
C LEU A 286 -7.79 -14.87 1.40
N ASP A 287 -8.84 -14.09 1.65
CA ASP A 287 -8.84 -12.63 1.74
C ASP A 287 -9.54 -12.19 3.04
N GLU A 288 -9.69 -10.89 3.27
CA GLU A 288 -10.40 -10.35 4.44
C GLU A 288 -11.85 -10.84 4.55
N PHE A 289 -12.53 -11.14 3.44
CA PHE A 289 -13.92 -11.60 3.50
C PHE A 289 -13.98 -13.03 4.00
N ALA A 290 -13.15 -13.92 3.43
CA ALA A 290 -13.05 -15.29 3.88
C ALA A 290 -12.55 -15.37 5.34
N VAL A 291 -11.53 -14.58 5.69
CA VAL A 291 -11.03 -14.49 7.07
C VAL A 291 -12.13 -13.98 8.01
N HIS A 292 -12.91 -12.98 7.60
CA HIS A 292 -14.03 -12.46 8.38
C HIS A 292 -15.09 -13.52 8.63
N ASP A 293 -15.50 -14.25 7.58
CA ASP A 293 -16.53 -15.29 7.69
C ASP A 293 -16.07 -16.44 8.59
N LEU A 294 -14.80 -16.88 8.47
CA LEU A 294 -14.20 -17.88 9.36
C LEU A 294 -14.13 -17.42 10.81
N ALA A 295 -13.76 -16.16 11.04
CA ALA A 295 -13.71 -15.58 12.38
C ALA A 295 -15.12 -15.38 12.98
N GLN A 296 -16.13 -15.06 12.17
CA GLN A 296 -17.54 -14.97 12.57
C GLN A 296 -18.13 -16.32 12.95
N ALA A 297 -17.83 -17.34 12.16
CA ALA A 297 -18.20 -18.73 12.44
C ALA A 297 -17.50 -19.30 13.68
N ARG A 298 -16.59 -18.53 14.30
CA ARG A 298 -15.75 -18.96 15.44
C ARG A 298 -14.98 -20.24 15.14
N ALA A 299 -14.59 -20.44 13.87
CA ALA A 299 -13.72 -21.55 13.50
C ALA A 299 -12.44 -21.51 14.36
N PRO A 300 -12.00 -22.65 14.91
CA PRO A 300 -10.82 -22.73 15.77
C PRO A 300 -9.55 -22.64 14.93
N ILE A 301 -9.29 -21.46 14.39
CA ILE A 301 -8.13 -21.11 13.58
C ILE A 301 -7.35 -20.04 14.33
N ASP A 302 -6.07 -20.31 14.55
CA ASP A 302 -5.16 -19.44 15.31
C ASP A 302 -4.38 -18.48 14.42
N VAL A 303 -4.09 -18.91 13.19
CA VAL A 303 -3.30 -18.13 12.22
C VAL A 303 -3.94 -18.21 10.84
N PHE A 304 -4.10 -17.05 10.19
CA PHE A 304 -4.49 -16.95 8.79
C PHE A 304 -3.28 -16.64 7.92
N ALA A 305 -2.97 -17.53 6.98
CA ALA A 305 -1.94 -17.33 5.99
C ALA A 305 -2.58 -16.86 4.67
N VAL A 306 -2.39 -15.59 4.35
CA VAL A 306 -3.00 -14.93 3.19
C VAL A 306 -1.99 -14.77 2.07
N GLY A 307 -2.39 -15.04 0.83
CA GLY A 307 -1.49 -15.11 -0.32
C GLY A 307 -1.95 -14.26 -1.49
N THR A 308 -2.33 -14.92 -2.58
CA THR A 308 -2.71 -14.32 -3.88
C THR A 308 -3.57 -13.07 -3.74
N ARG A 309 -4.70 -13.18 -3.04
CA ARG A 309 -5.70 -12.09 -2.98
C ARG A 309 -5.20 -10.85 -2.26
N VAL A 310 -4.25 -10.99 -1.34
CA VAL A 310 -3.58 -9.86 -0.68
C VAL A 310 -2.49 -9.30 -1.58
N GLY A 311 -1.63 -10.17 -2.13
CA GLY A 311 -0.51 -9.75 -2.97
C GLY A 311 -0.92 -9.00 -4.25
N VAL A 312 -2.11 -9.28 -4.78
CA VAL A 312 -2.68 -8.58 -5.95
C VAL A 312 -3.78 -7.59 -5.59
N SER A 313 -4.12 -7.45 -4.30
CA SER A 313 -5.24 -6.64 -3.82
C SER A 313 -6.54 -6.93 -4.60
N ALA A 314 -6.99 -8.19 -4.61
CA ALA A 314 -8.00 -8.67 -5.56
C ALA A 314 -9.37 -7.96 -5.51
N ASP A 315 -9.74 -7.36 -4.38
CA ASP A 315 -10.98 -6.57 -4.23
C ASP A 315 -10.89 -5.20 -4.94
N ALA A 316 -9.68 -4.64 -5.01
CA ALA A 316 -9.39 -3.35 -5.60
C ALA A 316 -7.92 -3.34 -6.05
N PRO A 317 -7.61 -3.87 -7.25
CA PRO A 317 -6.23 -4.01 -7.72
C PRO A 317 -5.59 -2.67 -8.12
N SER A 318 -6.37 -1.58 -8.11
CA SER A 318 -5.91 -0.22 -8.34
C SER A 318 -6.78 0.79 -7.58
N LEU A 319 -6.29 2.02 -7.46
CA LEU A 319 -7.04 3.17 -6.95
C LEU A 319 -7.16 4.22 -8.06
N ASP A 320 -8.24 5.00 -8.07
CA ASP A 320 -8.36 6.20 -8.92
C ASP A 320 -7.51 7.34 -8.31
N SER A 321 -6.20 7.12 -8.28
CA SER A 321 -5.21 8.07 -7.83
C SER A 321 -4.87 9.07 -8.94
N ALA A 322 -4.42 10.25 -8.56
CA ALA A 322 -4.05 11.30 -9.49
C ALA A 322 -2.94 12.17 -8.93
N TYR A 323 -1.95 12.47 -9.78
CA TYR A 323 -0.94 13.50 -9.57
C TYR A 323 -1.33 14.71 -10.41
N LYS A 324 -1.54 15.86 -9.77
CA LYS A 324 -2.14 17.02 -10.45
C LYS A 324 -1.45 18.30 -10.03
N LEU A 325 -1.12 19.13 -11.03
CA LEU A 325 -0.65 20.49 -10.84
C LEU A 325 -1.76 21.32 -10.17
N VAL A 326 -1.47 21.86 -8.98
CA VAL A 326 -2.41 22.65 -8.19
C VAL A 326 -1.94 24.10 -8.01
N ALA A 327 -0.65 24.37 -8.22
CA ALA A 327 -0.12 25.73 -8.31
C ALA A 327 1.13 25.78 -9.20
N TYR A 328 1.31 26.86 -9.94
CA TYR A 328 2.54 27.12 -10.69
C TYR A 328 2.90 28.60 -10.58
N ASP A 329 4.13 28.88 -10.17
CA ASP A 329 4.69 30.22 -10.02
C ASP A 329 3.78 31.13 -9.16
N GLY A 330 3.41 30.61 -7.98
CA GLY A 330 2.50 31.28 -7.04
C GLY A 330 1.02 31.32 -7.49
N ARG A 331 0.69 30.94 -8.73
CA ARG A 331 -0.69 30.98 -9.24
C ARG A 331 -1.42 29.68 -8.94
N PRO A 332 -2.59 29.73 -8.28
CA PRO A 332 -3.41 28.55 -8.04
C PRO A 332 -4.07 28.07 -9.34
N LEU A 333 -3.97 26.77 -9.61
CA LEU A 333 -4.43 26.12 -10.83
C LEU A 333 -5.43 25.02 -10.51
N MET A 334 -6.41 24.82 -11.39
CA MET A 334 -7.31 23.69 -11.32
C MET A 334 -7.65 23.21 -12.73
N LYS A 335 -7.95 21.91 -12.84
CA LYS A 335 -8.56 21.34 -14.04
C LYS A 335 -10.08 21.35 -13.87
N LEU A 336 -10.79 21.91 -14.85
CA LEU A 336 -12.23 21.76 -14.97
C LEU A 336 -12.53 20.42 -15.63
N SER A 337 -13.47 19.67 -15.06
CA SER A 337 -14.12 18.56 -15.75
C SER A 337 -15.45 18.27 -15.08
N SER A 338 -16.40 17.73 -15.83
CA SER A 338 -17.75 17.39 -15.35
C SER A 338 -17.77 16.37 -14.21
N ALA A 339 -16.69 15.58 -14.04
CA ALA A 339 -16.64 14.48 -13.06
C ALA A 339 -15.36 14.43 -12.19
N LYS A 340 -14.30 15.18 -12.53
CA LYS A 340 -12.94 15.06 -11.94
C LYS A 340 -12.28 16.43 -11.71
N ALA A 341 -13.03 17.40 -11.20
CA ALA A 341 -12.46 18.66 -10.76
C ALA A 341 -11.35 18.43 -9.70
N THR A 342 -10.29 19.23 -9.74
CA THR A 342 -9.19 19.16 -8.77
C THR A 342 -9.14 20.46 -7.99
N ALA A 343 -9.02 20.39 -6.66
CA ALA A 343 -8.94 21.59 -5.82
C ALA A 343 -7.60 22.32 -6.07
N PRO A 344 -7.60 23.66 -6.23
CA PRO A 344 -6.40 24.44 -6.46
C PRO A 344 -5.58 24.65 -5.18
N GLY A 345 -4.32 25.04 -5.37
CA GLY A 345 -3.38 25.36 -4.30
C GLY A 345 -2.76 24.15 -3.60
N GLY A 346 -1.62 24.38 -2.95
CA GLY A 346 -1.06 23.44 -2.00
C GLY A 346 -1.99 23.26 -0.81
N LYS A 347 -2.08 22.03 -0.29
CA LYS A 347 -3.07 21.64 0.71
C LYS A 347 -2.44 21.20 2.03
N GLN A 348 -3.27 21.13 3.06
CA GLN A 348 -3.02 20.45 4.33
C GLN A 348 -4.30 19.69 4.71
N VAL A 349 -4.15 18.60 5.45
CA VAL A 349 -5.27 17.87 6.06
C VAL A 349 -5.21 18.10 7.56
N PHE A 350 -6.29 18.62 8.13
CA PHE A 350 -6.42 18.83 9.56
C PHE A 350 -7.32 17.74 10.13
N ARG A 351 -6.73 16.77 10.83
CA ARG A 351 -7.44 15.67 11.47
C ARG A 351 -7.98 16.07 12.83
N ARG A 352 -9.27 15.82 13.06
CA ARG A 352 -9.92 15.90 14.37
C ARG A 352 -10.20 14.49 14.90
N PRO A 353 -10.42 14.33 16.22
CA PRO A 353 -10.78 13.04 16.81
C PRO A 353 -11.88 12.32 16.02
N GLY A 354 -11.72 11.03 15.80
CA GLY A 354 -12.67 10.23 15.01
C GLY A 354 -12.41 10.29 13.50
N CYS A 355 -11.22 10.75 13.07
CA CYS A 355 -10.87 10.98 11.66
C CYS A 355 -11.84 11.94 10.95
N HIS A 356 -12.33 12.96 11.67
CA HIS A 356 -13.18 14.01 11.11
C HIS A 356 -12.32 15.06 10.40
N ASP A 357 -11.79 14.67 9.25
CA ASP A 357 -10.75 15.43 8.57
C ASP A 357 -11.30 16.61 7.77
N VAL A 358 -10.50 17.67 7.71
CA VAL A 358 -10.77 18.87 6.89
C VAL A 358 -9.58 19.13 5.98
N ILE A 359 -9.81 19.11 4.67
CA ILE A 359 -8.83 19.53 3.67
C ILE A 359 -8.87 21.05 3.57
N GLY A 360 -7.75 21.70 3.88
CA GLY A 360 -7.57 23.15 3.75
C GLY A 360 -6.33 23.50 2.93
N LEU A 361 -6.05 24.80 2.81
CA LEU A 361 -4.83 25.30 2.19
C LEU A 361 -3.62 25.01 3.08
N ALA A 362 -2.46 24.87 2.44
CA ALA A 362 -1.18 24.61 3.09
C ALA A 362 -0.81 25.61 4.20
N ASP A 363 -1.21 26.87 4.04
CA ASP A 363 -0.91 28.01 4.89
C ASP A 363 -2.05 28.33 5.88
N GLU A 364 -3.09 27.50 5.94
CA GLU A 364 -4.14 27.69 6.94
C GLU A 364 -3.62 27.44 8.35
N PRO A 365 -3.96 28.30 9.33
CA PRO A 365 -3.64 28.03 10.72
C PRO A 365 -4.33 26.73 11.15
N VAL A 366 -3.63 25.92 11.95
CA VAL A 366 -4.17 24.66 12.46
C VAL A 366 -5.43 24.97 13.27
N PRO A 367 -6.62 24.46 12.87
CA PRO A 367 -7.84 24.70 13.64
C PRO A 367 -7.72 24.11 15.05
N PRO A 368 -8.27 24.76 16.10
CA PRO A 368 -8.23 24.24 17.46
C PRO A 368 -8.74 22.79 17.54
N GLY A 369 -8.06 21.96 18.31
CA GLY A 369 -8.39 20.53 18.47
C GLY A 369 -8.15 19.67 17.23
N SER A 370 -7.36 20.17 16.26
CA SER A 370 -6.98 19.42 15.05
C SER A 370 -5.46 19.25 14.98
N THR A 371 -5.02 18.20 14.31
CA THR A 371 -3.60 17.93 14.04
C THR A 371 -3.35 17.93 12.52
N PRO A 372 -2.33 18.63 12.01
CA PRO A 372 -1.97 18.55 10.59
C PRO A 372 -1.41 17.15 10.26
N LEU A 373 -1.80 16.57 9.13
CA LEU A 373 -1.31 15.24 8.72
C LEU A 373 -0.11 15.29 7.79
N LEU A 374 -0.02 16.28 6.90
CA LEU A 374 1.11 16.39 5.97
C LEU A 374 2.29 17.00 6.70
N GLU A 375 3.40 16.26 6.70
CA GLU A 375 4.69 16.66 7.26
C GLU A 375 5.67 16.97 6.12
N THR A 376 6.59 17.92 6.31
CA THR A 376 7.65 18.15 5.32
C THR A 376 8.78 17.15 5.53
N LEU A 377 8.94 16.21 4.60
CA LEU A 377 9.89 15.11 4.72
C LEU A 377 11.16 15.30 3.86
N MET A 378 11.15 16.24 2.92
CA MET A 378 12.30 16.60 2.09
C MET A 378 12.30 18.09 1.80
N ARG A 379 13.48 18.73 1.85
CA ARG A 379 13.68 20.12 1.43
C ARG A 379 14.95 20.23 0.59
N GLY A 380 14.89 20.96 -0.52
CA GLY A 380 16.05 21.15 -1.40
C GLY A 380 16.60 19.84 -1.97
N GLY A 381 15.74 18.85 -2.23
CA GLY A 381 16.14 17.50 -2.65
C GLY A 381 16.81 16.64 -1.59
N ARG A 382 16.88 17.11 -0.34
CA ARG A 382 17.47 16.37 0.79
C ARG A 382 16.40 15.94 1.76
N ARG A 383 16.42 14.66 2.14
CA ARG A 383 15.52 14.12 3.17
C ARG A 383 15.78 14.81 4.51
N GLY A 384 14.72 15.01 5.26
CA GLY A 384 14.79 15.54 6.63
C GLY A 384 15.25 14.47 7.61
N ALA A 385 14.35 13.59 8.00
CA ALA A 385 14.65 12.46 8.87
C ALA A 385 15.07 11.21 8.05
N PRO A 386 15.83 10.28 8.65
CA PRO A 386 16.00 8.93 8.12
C PRO A 386 14.65 8.23 7.94
N HIS A 387 14.68 7.11 7.22
CA HIS A 387 13.53 6.24 7.01
C HIS A 387 12.83 5.93 8.34
N GLY A 388 11.52 6.16 8.43
CA GLY A 388 10.75 5.85 9.63
C GLY A 388 10.80 4.35 9.95
N ARG A 389 10.87 4.00 11.25
CA ARG A 389 10.84 2.59 11.67
C ARG A 389 9.45 2.01 11.40
N THR A 390 9.39 0.77 10.90
CA THR A 390 8.14 0.04 10.66
C THR A 390 7.24 0.00 11.89
N GLU A 391 7.82 -0.10 13.08
CA GLU A 391 7.10 -0.09 14.36
C GLU A 391 6.42 1.27 14.65
N ASP A 392 7.01 2.38 14.22
CA ASP A 392 6.40 3.71 14.39
C ASP A 392 5.18 3.86 13.47
N ALA A 393 5.27 3.35 12.24
CA ALA A 393 4.14 3.28 11.31
C ALA A 393 3.04 2.35 11.82
N ARG A 394 3.39 1.19 12.38
CA ARG A 394 2.44 0.25 13.01
C ARG A 394 1.68 0.89 14.17
N ARG A 395 2.36 1.66 15.02
CA ARG A 395 1.69 2.42 16.10
C ARG A 395 0.74 3.48 15.55
N ARG A 396 1.08 4.15 14.45
CA ARG A 396 0.17 5.09 13.75
C ARG A 396 -1.07 4.38 13.21
N VAL A 397 -0.90 3.21 12.57
CA VAL A 397 -2.01 2.38 12.09
C VAL A 397 -2.95 2.04 13.24
N ALA A 398 -2.41 1.50 14.34
CA ALA A 398 -3.22 1.11 15.49
C ALA A 398 -3.97 2.29 16.12
N ALA A 399 -3.31 3.44 16.29
CA ALA A 399 -3.91 4.65 16.85
C ALA A 399 -5.05 5.18 15.97
N ASP A 400 -4.83 5.33 14.67
CA ASP A 400 -5.85 5.86 13.75
C ASP A 400 -7.03 4.88 13.60
N LEU A 401 -6.78 3.56 13.59
CA LEU A 401 -7.84 2.55 13.56
C LEU A 401 -8.69 2.54 14.84
N ALA A 402 -8.10 2.87 15.99
CA ALA A 402 -8.85 2.97 17.24
C ALA A 402 -9.84 4.15 17.23
N GLU A 403 -9.50 5.24 16.52
CA GLU A 403 -10.38 6.40 16.36
C GLU A 403 -11.44 6.22 15.26
N LEU A 404 -11.17 5.39 14.25
CA LEU A 404 -12.09 5.22 13.13
C LEU A 404 -13.45 4.62 13.56
N PRO A 405 -14.57 5.16 13.03
CA PRO A 405 -15.89 4.59 13.24
C PRO A 405 -15.95 3.10 12.89
N ALA A 406 -16.67 2.31 13.69
CA ALA A 406 -16.81 0.88 13.45
C ALA A 406 -17.42 0.57 12.06
N SER A 407 -18.32 1.43 11.57
CA SER A 407 -18.90 1.31 10.23
C SER A 407 -17.88 1.47 9.10
N ALA A 408 -16.85 2.29 9.29
CA ALA A 408 -15.76 2.43 8.31
C ALA A 408 -14.79 1.23 8.33
N ARG A 409 -14.64 0.60 9.50
CA ARG A 409 -13.81 -0.60 9.69
C ARG A 409 -14.50 -1.91 9.34
N ALA A 410 -15.79 -1.88 8.99
CA ALA A 410 -16.53 -3.06 8.61
C ALA A 410 -15.89 -3.76 7.39
N ILE A 411 -15.80 -5.08 7.44
CA ILE A 411 -15.25 -5.84 6.32
C ILE A 411 -16.24 -5.89 5.16
N ARG A 412 -17.53 -6.08 5.47
CA ARG A 412 -18.62 -6.10 4.50
C ARG A 412 -19.40 -4.79 4.58
N SER A 413 -19.68 -4.20 3.42
CA SER A 413 -20.47 -2.97 3.28
C SER A 413 -19.99 -1.80 4.18
N PRO A 414 -18.69 -1.43 4.13
CA PRO A 414 -18.20 -0.33 4.96
C PRO A 414 -18.81 1.00 4.57
N GLN A 415 -18.93 1.90 5.56
CA GLN A 415 -19.31 3.29 5.35
C GLN A 415 -18.07 4.17 5.29
N ALA A 416 -17.77 4.72 4.12
CA ALA A 416 -16.62 5.59 3.92
C ALA A 416 -16.73 6.87 4.75
N VAL A 417 -15.67 7.18 5.51
CA VAL A 417 -15.51 8.50 6.14
C VAL A 417 -15.14 9.50 5.05
N ARG A 418 -15.77 10.69 5.09
CA ARG A 418 -15.55 11.74 4.10
C ARG A 418 -14.94 12.97 4.75
N ALA A 419 -13.81 13.40 4.21
CA ALA A 419 -13.21 14.67 4.58
C ALA A 419 -14.12 15.83 4.16
N LYS A 420 -14.13 16.89 4.97
CA LYS A 420 -14.74 18.18 4.61
C LYS A 420 -13.71 19.07 3.94
N VAL A 421 -14.16 20.14 3.29
CA VAL A 421 -13.31 21.17 2.70
C VAL A 421 -13.38 22.43 3.55
N SER A 422 -12.24 23.08 3.81
CA SER A 422 -12.19 24.34 4.56
C SER A 422 -12.91 25.47 3.81
N LYS A 423 -13.36 26.49 4.53
CA LYS A 423 -13.98 27.67 3.93
C LYS A 423 -13.00 28.40 2.98
N ARG A 424 -11.73 28.53 3.36
CA ARG A 424 -10.71 29.21 2.54
C ARG A 424 -10.44 28.44 1.25
N LEU A 425 -10.30 27.12 1.32
CA LEU A 425 -10.11 26.29 0.12
C LEU A 425 -11.35 26.33 -0.79
N ALA A 426 -12.56 26.28 -0.23
CA ALA A 426 -13.79 26.39 -1.01
C ALA A 426 -13.89 27.74 -1.76
N VAL A 427 -13.56 28.85 -1.08
CA VAL A 427 -13.53 30.20 -1.69
C VAL A 427 -12.48 30.27 -2.80
N LEU A 428 -11.27 29.74 -2.57
CA LEU A 428 -10.24 29.72 -3.61
C LEU A 428 -10.69 28.90 -4.82
N THR A 429 -11.28 27.73 -4.58
CA THR A 429 -11.79 26.85 -5.64
C THR A 429 -12.83 27.57 -6.49
N GLU A 430 -13.78 28.28 -5.87
CA GLU A 430 -14.79 29.08 -6.57
C GLU A 430 -14.15 30.20 -7.38
N HIS A 431 -13.21 30.93 -6.80
CA HIS A 431 -12.53 32.04 -7.45
C HIS A 431 -11.76 31.58 -8.70
N VAL A 432 -10.97 30.51 -8.57
CA VAL A 432 -10.19 29.96 -9.69
C VAL A 432 -11.12 29.40 -10.76
N ARG A 433 -12.22 28.72 -10.39
CA ARG A 433 -13.19 28.21 -11.36
C ARG A 433 -13.80 29.31 -12.20
N ARG A 434 -14.32 30.38 -11.56
CA ARG A 434 -14.90 31.53 -12.27
C ARG A 434 -13.88 32.21 -13.17
N ARG A 435 -12.61 32.28 -12.74
CA ARG A 435 -11.53 32.82 -13.56
C ARG A 435 -11.35 32.00 -14.84
N ILE A 436 -11.24 30.67 -14.72
CA ILE A 436 -11.08 29.77 -15.88
C ILE A 436 -12.31 29.83 -16.79
N GLU A 437 -13.53 29.81 -16.23
CA GLU A 437 -14.77 29.90 -17.01
C GLU A 437 -14.85 31.20 -17.81
N ARG A 438 -14.47 32.33 -17.20
CA ARG A 438 -14.40 33.62 -17.91
C ARG A 438 -13.35 33.62 -19.02
N GLU A 439 -12.16 33.10 -18.75
CA GLU A 439 -11.07 33.02 -19.73
C GLU A 439 -11.43 32.09 -20.90
N ALA A 440 -12.10 30.96 -20.64
CA ALA A 440 -12.52 29.99 -21.65
C ALA A 440 -13.72 30.47 -22.49
N LEU A 441 -14.68 31.17 -21.87
CA LEU A 441 -15.89 31.68 -22.56
C LEU A 441 -15.69 33.05 -23.23
N GLY A 442 -14.71 33.84 -22.77
CA GLY A 442 -14.41 35.17 -23.32
C GLY A 442 -13.65 35.18 -24.65
N GLY A 443 -13.31 34.00 -25.19
CA GLY A 443 -12.57 33.85 -26.44
C GLY A 443 -13.40 33.61 -27.71
N VAL A 444 -14.75 33.61 -27.62
CA VAL A 444 -15.61 33.53 -28.81
C VAL A 444 -15.92 34.96 -29.28
N PRO A 445 -15.37 35.43 -30.42
CA PRO A 445 -15.76 36.72 -30.95
C PRO A 445 -17.26 36.67 -31.30
N ALA A 446 -18.03 37.63 -30.81
CA ALA A 446 -19.39 37.83 -31.29
C ALA A 446 -19.33 38.06 -32.81
N SER A 447 -19.99 37.19 -33.58
CA SER A 447 -20.19 37.45 -35.01
C SER A 447 -20.84 38.83 -35.18
N PRO A 448 -20.28 39.72 -36.01
CA PRO A 448 -20.93 40.98 -36.28
C PRO A 448 -22.20 40.69 -37.07
N ALA A 449 -23.33 41.15 -36.54
CA ALA A 449 -24.63 41.18 -37.21
C ALA A 449 -24.70 42.38 -38.16
#